data_AF-A0A919ATI2-F1
#
_entry.id   AF-A0A919ATI2-F1
#
_cell.length_a   1.000
_cell.length_b   1.000
_cell.length_c   1.000
_cell.angle_alpha   90.00
_cell.angle_beta   90.00
_cell.angle_gamma   90.00
#
_symmetry.space_group_name_H-M   'P 1'
#
loop_
_entity.id
_entity.type
_entity.pdbx_description
1 polymer ?
#
loop_
_entity_poly.entity_id
_entity_poly.type
_entity_poly.pdbx_seq_one_letter_code
_entity_poly.pdbx_strand_id
1 'polypeptide(L)'
;MGPEPVTENIPLFQEPQIFQPSVSLSAAAAEDLEELSITRRPQPLPDVPETSALRKVAARLEKNPRTNLSEGARKAAAALQVEPERAALLVTTQPNGVSLLSEVSVPGGSLYVIECRAWTRMLFPLYQPRIAALSLAVPPPKLLDEHDANGPLAQAQCKFDSPRQLADLVRETVSGTLHVPKADYSDSILQRGVSEPLLVILVRVTFADNSPDRVLPVVVDGISRLSSAAKTRTGKSIAGAADAVVEDLLRDANSLRRAIREEVAHYNSAYQRGLSDQVVRVGQAATVPVRLVVGARNGDTMEVNL
;
A
#
# COMPACT_ATOMS: atom_id res chain seq x y z
N MET A 1 -63.06 -22.16 0.26
CA MET A 1 -62.47 -20.84 -0.03
C MET A 1 -61.52 -20.51 1.11
N GLY A 2 -60.24 -20.83 0.95
CA GLY A 2 -59.18 -20.35 1.84
C GLY A 2 -58.28 -19.41 1.04
N PRO A 3 -57.80 -18.29 1.59
CA PRO A 3 -56.93 -17.39 0.84
C PRO A 3 -55.51 -17.97 0.80
N GLU A 4 -54.92 -18.01 -0.40
CA GLU A 4 -53.49 -18.25 -0.61
C GLU A 4 -52.66 -17.05 -0.13
N PRO A 5 -51.46 -17.25 0.41
CA PRO A 5 -50.51 -16.16 0.62
C PRO A 5 -49.77 -15.84 -0.69
N VAL A 6 -49.97 -14.62 -1.20
CA VAL A 6 -49.17 -14.04 -2.28
C VAL A 6 -47.79 -13.69 -1.70
N THR A 7 -46.76 -14.44 -2.07
CA THR A 7 -45.37 -14.03 -1.86
C THR A 7 -45.02 -12.93 -2.87
N GLU A 8 -45.01 -11.68 -2.41
CA GLU A 8 -44.40 -10.57 -3.15
C GLU A 8 -42.86 -10.75 -3.17
N ASN A 9 -42.33 -10.99 -4.35
CA ASN A 9 -40.90 -10.91 -4.63
C ASN A 9 -40.45 -9.44 -4.55
N ILE A 10 -39.96 -9.02 -3.40
CA ILE A 10 -39.24 -7.75 -3.24
C ILE A 10 -37.79 -7.98 -3.69
N PRO A 11 -37.31 -7.36 -4.79
CA PRO A 11 -35.91 -7.47 -5.18
C PRO A 11 -35.05 -6.73 -4.16
N LEU A 12 -34.24 -7.46 -3.40
CA LEU A 12 -33.42 -6.96 -2.29
C LEU A 12 -32.19 -6.13 -2.71
N PHE A 13 -31.97 -5.89 -4.00
CA PHE A 13 -30.83 -5.13 -4.50
C PHE A 13 -31.19 -4.37 -5.77
N GLN A 14 -31.59 -3.11 -5.64
CA GLN A 14 -31.40 -2.15 -6.72
C GLN A 14 -30.03 -1.52 -6.53
N GLU A 15 -29.05 -1.95 -7.31
CA GLU A 15 -27.77 -1.24 -7.42
C GLU A 15 -28.07 0.21 -7.85
N PRO A 16 -27.55 1.23 -7.14
CA PRO A 16 -27.59 2.59 -7.66
C PRO A 16 -26.78 2.61 -8.96
N GLN A 17 -27.47 2.77 -10.09
CA GLN A 17 -26.85 3.05 -11.37
C GLN A 17 -26.17 4.43 -11.29
N ILE A 18 -24.91 4.43 -10.84
CA ILE A 18 -24.02 5.57 -11.06
C ILE A 18 -23.86 5.67 -12.57
N PHE A 19 -24.45 6.69 -13.17
CA PHE A 19 -24.32 6.99 -14.59
C PHE A 19 -22.85 7.31 -14.86
N GLN A 20 -22.07 6.30 -15.25
CA GLN A 20 -20.72 6.51 -15.75
C GLN A 20 -20.86 6.96 -17.21
N PRO A 21 -20.35 8.14 -17.59
CA PRO A 21 -20.31 8.49 -19.00
C PRO A 21 -19.46 7.45 -19.73
N SER A 22 -20.04 6.83 -20.76
CA SER A 22 -19.33 5.91 -21.64
C SER A 22 -18.26 6.70 -22.39
N VAL A 23 -17.01 6.60 -21.94
CA VAL A 23 -15.87 7.20 -22.67
C VAL A 23 -15.62 6.36 -23.91
N SER A 24 -16.18 6.80 -25.04
CA SER A 24 -15.91 6.23 -26.36
C SER A 24 -14.43 6.44 -26.71
N LEU A 25 -13.71 5.35 -26.99
CA LEU A 25 -12.35 5.41 -27.52
C LEU A 25 -12.40 5.95 -28.94
N SER A 26 -11.44 6.80 -29.32
CA SER A 26 -11.14 7.00 -30.73
C SER A 26 -10.52 5.71 -31.30
N ALA A 27 -10.71 5.44 -32.60
CA ALA A 27 -10.15 4.26 -33.24
C ALA A 27 -8.61 4.16 -33.09
N ALA A 28 -7.91 5.29 -33.17
CA ALA A 28 -6.47 5.36 -32.95
C ALA A 28 -6.05 4.95 -31.53
N ALA A 29 -6.82 5.36 -30.51
CA ALA A 29 -6.54 4.96 -29.13
C ALA A 29 -6.89 3.49 -28.86
N ALA A 30 -7.71 2.84 -29.69
CA ALA A 30 -7.98 1.41 -29.59
C ALA A 30 -6.83 0.58 -30.21
N GLU A 31 -6.31 1.01 -31.37
CA GLU A 31 -5.15 0.40 -32.02
C GLU A 31 -3.88 0.49 -31.15
N ASP A 32 -3.61 1.64 -30.52
CA ASP A 32 -2.49 1.82 -29.58
C ASP A 32 -2.56 0.88 -28.36
N LEU A 33 -3.77 0.53 -27.89
CA LEU A 33 -3.97 -0.37 -26.75
C LEU A 33 -3.80 -1.84 -27.11
N GLU A 34 -4.16 -2.22 -28.35
CA GLU A 34 -3.92 -3.56 -28.90
C GLU A 34 -2.42 -3.79 -29.13
N GLU A 35 -1.68 -2.78 -29.60
CA GLU A 35 -0.22 -2.83 -29.73
C GLU A 35 0.46 -2.98 -28.35
N LEU A 36 -0.11 -2.39 -27.29
CA LEU A 36 0.35 -2.52 -25.91
C LEU A 36 -0.15 -3.80 -25.20
N SER A 37 -0.97 -4.65 -25.83
CA SER A 37 -1.53 -5.89 -25.26
C SER A 37 -2.17 -5.72 -23.87
N ILE A 38 -2.88 -4.61 -23.65
CA ILE A 38 -3.48 -4.29 -22.35
C ILE A 38 -4.73 -5.13 -22.10
N THR A 39 -4.68 -5.97 -21.06
CA THR A 39 -5.80 -6.87 -20.71
C THR A 39 -6.75 -6.27 -19.68
N ARG A 40 -6.30 -5.30 -18.88
CA ARG A 40 -7.14 -4.54 -17.95
C ARG A 40 -7.04 -3.06 -18.26
N ARG A 41 -8.15 -2.45 -18.66
CA ARG A 41 -8.17 -1.00 -18.90
C ARG A 41 -8.00 -0.22 -17.58
N PRO A 42 -7.09 0.77 -17.51
CA PRO A 42 -6.98 1.62 -16.34
C PRO A 42 -8.29 2.39 -16.11
N GLN A 43 -8.56 2.72 -14.85
CA GLN A 43 -9.74 3.46 -14.42
C GLN A 43 -9.33 4.83 -13.90
N PRO A 44 -10.25 5.83 -13.87
CA PRO A 44 -10.00 7.08 -13.17
C PRO A 44 -9.46 6.82 -11.76
N LEU A 45 -8.42 7.56 -11.37
CA LEU A 45 -7.89 7.46 -10.02
C LEU A 45 -8.85 8.19 -9.07
N PRO A 46 -9.15 7.62 -7.89
CA PRO A 46 -9.93 8.33 -6.89
C PRO A 46 -9.14 9.55 -6.39
N ASP A 47 -9.87 10.57 -5.94
CA ASP A 47 -9.24 11.74 -5.35
C ASP A 47 -8.43 11.37 -4.10
N VAL A 48 -7.33 12.09 -3.87
CA VAL A 48 -6.53 11.91 -2.65
C VAL A 48 -7.39 12.29 -1.44
N PRO A 49 -7.68 11.36 -0.53
CA PRO A 49 -8.70 11.60 0.50
C PRO A 49 -8.34 12.74 1.44
N GLU A 50 -9.34 13.42 1.98
CA GLU A 50 -9.14 14.55 2.90
C GLU A 50 -8.57 14.15 4.25
N THR A 51 -7.87 15.08 4.90
CA THR A 51 -7.19 14.82 6.19
C THR A 51 -8.17 14.36 7.28
N SER A 52 -9.41 14.85 7.25
CA SER A 52 -10.47 14.43 8.17
C SER A 52 -10.84 12.96 8.02
N ALA A 53 -10.91 12.44 6.79
CA ALA A 53 -11.18 11.03 6.53
C ALA A 53 -10.04 10.13 7.02
N LEU A 54 -8.78 10.55 6.80
CA LEU A 54 -7.60 9.82 7.29
C LEU A 54 -7.55 9.81 8.83
N ARG A 55 -7.87 10.92 9.49
CA ARG A 55 -7.97 10.99 10.96
C ARG A 55 -9.01 10.02 11.51
N LYS A 56 -10.13 9.79 10.81
CA LYS A 56 -11.12 8.78 11.21
C LYS A 56 -10.48 7.39 11.26
N VAL A 57 -9.70 7.00 10.25
CA VAL A 57 -8.99 5.70 10.23
C VAL A 57 -8.05 5.57 11.43
N ALA A 58 -7.20 6.58 11.66
CA ALA A 58 -6.25 6.57 12.78
C ALA A 58 -6.96 6.46 14.15
N ALA A 59 -8.08 7.16 14.33
CA ALA A 59 -8.88 7.08 15.56
C ALA A 59 -9.61 5.75 15.72
N ARG A 60 -9.98 5.07 14.62
CA ARG A 60 -10.58 3.73 14.69
C ARG A 60 -9.56 2.65 15.00
N LEU A 61 -8.35 2.76 14.43
CA LEU A 61 -7.21 1.94 14.81
C LEU A 61 -6.99 2.07 16.32
N GLU A 62 -6.81 3.28 16.85
CA GLU A 62 -6.58 3.49 18.28
C GLU A 62 -7.62 2.83 19.22
N LYS A 63 -8.88 2.78 18.80
CA LYS A 63 -9.98 2.22 19.60
C LYS A 63 -10.17 0.72 19.43
N ASN A 64 -9.51 0.09 18.46
CA ASN A 64 -9.68 -1.34 18.21
C ASN A 64 -8.71 -2.15 19.09
N PRO A 65 -9.22 -3.00 19.99
CA PRO A 65 -8.39 -3.76 20.94
C PRO A 65 -7.49 -4.82 20.27
N ARG A 66 -7.74 -5.16 19.00
CA ARG A 66 -6.88 -6.08 18.22
C ARG A 66 -5.76 -5.36 17.47
N THR A 67 -5.64 -4.06 17.63
CA THR A 67 -4.57 -3.26 17.03
C THR A 67 -3.70 -2.65 18.13
N ASN A 68 -2.40 -2.58 17.88
CA ASN A 68 -1.39 -2.11 18.82
C ASN A 68 -0.28 -1.39 18.04
N LEU A 69 -0.62 -0.25 17.46
CA LEU A 69 0.31 0.64 16.76
C LEU A 69 0.57 1.88 17.62
N SER A 70 1.77 2.46 17.55
CA SER A 70 2.05 3.80 18.08
C SER A 70 1.21 4.87 17.35
N GLU A 71 1.07 6.07 17.93
CA GLU A 71 0.34 7.18 17.29
C GLU A 71 0.90 7.53 15.90
N GLY A 72 2.24 7.56 15.76
CA GLY A 72 2.91 7.81 14.49
C GLY A 72 2.59 6.73 13.44
N ALA A 73 2.59 5.47 13.83
CA ALA A 73 2.23 4.36 12.95
C ALA A 73 0.75 4.34 12.57
N ARG A 74 -0.17 4.70 13.48
CA ARG A 74 -1.59 4.88 13.14
C ARG A 74 -1.79 5.97 12.10
N LYS A 75 -1.09 7.09 12.23
CA LYS A 75 -1.12 8.19 11.25
C LYS A 75 -0.53 7.76 9.90
N ALA A 76 0.59 7.05 9.89
CA ALA A 76 1.20 6.51 8.67
C ALA A 76 0.28 5.50 7.97
N ALA A 77 -0.28 4.53 8.72
CA ALA A 77 -1.24 3.54 8.23
C ALA A 77 -2.48 4.19 7.61
N ALA A 78 -3.01 5.24 8.25
CA ALA A 78 -4.12 6.01 7.71
C ALA A 78 -3.73 6.77 6.44
N ALA A 79 -2.55 7.39 6.39
CA ALA A 79 -2.12 8.21 5.26
C ALA A 79 -1.96 7.42 3.95
N LEU A 80 -1.72 6.11 4.03
CA LEU A 80 -1.64 5.21 2.88
C LEU A 80 -2.98 5.04 2.14
N GLN A 81 -4.10 5.22 2.83
CA GLN A 81 -5.38 4.73 2.37
C GLN A 81 -5.88 5.50 1.14
N VAL A 82 -6.20 4.75 0.10
CA VAL A 82 -6.93 5.26 -1.08
C VAL A 82 -8.42 5.37 -0.77
N GLU A 83 -8.97 4.43 0.00
CA GLU A 83 -10.38 4.33 0.36
C GLU A 83 -10.54 4.34 1.90
N PRO A 84 -10.37 5.49 2.57
CA PRO A 84 -10.29 5.54 4.03
C PRO A 84 -11.60 5.16 4.72
N GLU A 85 -12.76 5.33 4.08
CA GLU A 85 -14.04 4.92 4.66
C GLU A 85 -14.14 3.40 4.77
N ARG A 86 -13.75 2.69 3.71
CA ARG A 86 -13.63 1.22 3.72
C ARG A 86 -12.61 0.76 4.76
N ALA A 87 -11.44 1.40 4.81
CA ALA A 87 -10.42 1.06 5.80
C ALA A 87 -10.93 1.27 7.24
N ALA A 88 -11.63 2.38 7.50
CA ALA A 88 -12.23 2.67 8.80
C ALA A 88 -13.28 1.62 9.20
N LEU A 89 -14.08 1.12 8.26
CA LEU A 89 -15.03 0.02 8.51
C LEU A 89 -14.31 -1.27 8.90
N LEU A 90 -13.26 -1.66 8.18
CA LEU A 90 -12.49 -2.88 8.47
C LEU A 90 -11.87 -2.88 9.87
N VAL A 91 -11.40 -1.72 10.33
CA VAL A 91 -10.78 -1.58 11.66
C VAL A 91 -11.79 -1.24 12.75
N THR A 92 -13.07 -1.04 12.44
CA THR A 92 -14.07 -0.73 13.47
C THR A 92 -14.53 -2.01 14.15
N THR A 93 -14.52 -2.03 15.49
CA THR A 93 -15.13 -3.11 16.28
C THR A 93 -16.62 -3.21 15.98
N GLN A 94 -17.08 -4.39 15.61
CA GLN A 94 -18.49 -4.62 15.28
C GLN A 94 -19.30 -4.91 16.54
N PRO A 95 -20.58 -4.48 16.63
CA PRO A 95 -21.43 -4.72 17.79
C PRO A 95 -21.64 -6.20 18.14
N ASN A 96 -21.57 -7.08 17.14
CA ASN A 96 -21.72 -8.52 17.28
C ASN A 96 -20.43 -9.23 17.73
N GLY A 97 -19.36 -8.49 18.02
CA GLY A 97 -18.06 -9.04 18.43
C GLY A 97 -17.22 -9.63 17.29
N VAL A 98 -17.73 -9.63 16.05
CA VAL A 98 -16.98 -10.11 14.88
C VAL A 98 -15.91 -9.09 14.50
N SER A 99 -14.69 -9.56 14.26
CA SER A 99 -13.64 -8.72 13.70
C SER A 99 -13.61 -8.85 12.18
N LEU A 100 -13.46 -7.73 11.49
CA LEU A 100 -13.21 -7.69 10.04
C LEU A 100 -11.71 -7.64 9.71
N LEU A 101 -10.85 -7.75 10.72
CA LEU A 101 -9.41 -7.92 10.52
C LEU A 101 -9.15 -9.38 10.14
N SER A 102 -8.30 -9.59 9.14
CA SER A 102 -7.80 -10.92 8.81
C SER A 102 -6.70 -11.29 9.79
N GLU A 103 -6.79 -12.49 10.38
CA GLU A 103 -5.75 -13.03 11.24
C GLU A 103 -4.78 -13.89 10.41
N VAL A 104 -3.48 -13.65 10.60
CA VAL A 104 -2.39 -14.40 9.96
C VAL A 104 -1.55 -15.02 11.06
N SER A 105 -1.56 -16.35 11.17
CA SER A 105 -0.71 -17.06 12.11
C SER A 105 0.75 -16.95 11.71
N VAL A 106 1.60 -16.63 12.68
CA VAL A 106 3.07 -16.55 12.52
C VAL A 106 3.74 -17.34 13.65
N PRO A 107 5.01 -17.75 13.51
CA PRO A 107 5.73 -18.33 14.63
C PRO A 107 5.68 -17.38 15.84
N GLY A 108 5.24 -17.88 17.00
CA GLY A 108 5.14 -17.11 18.23
C GLY A 108 3.86 -16.26 18.41
N GLY A 109 2.91 -16.28 17.47
CA GLY A 109 1.65 -15.56 17.64
C GLY A 109 0.80 -15.35 16.39
N SER A 110 0.04 -14.26 16.37
CA SER A 110 -0.83 -13.88 15.27
C SER A 110 -0.65 -12.41 14.90
N LEU A 111 -0.67 -12.12 13.61
CA LEU A 111 -0.77 -10.77 13.07
C LEU A 111 -2.21 -10.50 12.65
N TYR A 112 -2.68 -9.27 12.87
CA TYR A 112 -3.96 -8.79 12.36
C TYR A 112 -3.70 -7.79 11.24
N VAL A 113 -4.33 -8.05 10.10
CA VAL A 113 -4.12 -7.26 8.88
C VAL A 113 -5.43 -6.73 8.32
N ILE A 114 -5.34 -5.61 7.62
CA ILE A 114 -6.40 -5.15 6.72
C ILE A 114 -5.96 -5.28 5.27
N GLU A 115 -6.88 -5.70 4.41
CA GLU A 115 -6.69 -5.68 2.97
C GLU A 115 -7.29 -4.39 2.39
N CYS A 116 -6.43 -3.54 1.83
CA CYS A 116 -6.81 -2.23 1.30
C CYS A 116 -6.01 -1.87 0.05
N ARG A 117 -6.34 -0.73 -0.58
CA ARG A 117 -5.51 -0.12 -1.63
C ARG A 117 -4.68 1.00 -1.02
N ALA A 118 -3.40 1.04 -1.39
CA ALA A 118 -2.47 2.07 -0.96
C ALA A 118 -1.91 2.87 -2.15
N TRP A 119 -1.55 4.13 -1.90
CA TRP A 119 -0.76 4.93 -2.83
C TRP A 119 0.65 4.36 -2.95
N THR A 120 1.04 3.90 -4.13
CA THR A 120 2.32 3.19 -4.36
C THR A 120 3.52 4.03 -3.92
N ARG A 121 3.45 5.35 -4.12
CA ARG A 121 4.50 6.31 -3.76
C ARG A 121 4.73 6.49 -2.26
N MET A 122 3.85 5.94 -1.43
CA MET A 122 3.96 6.00 0.04
C MET A 122 4.47 4.68 0.64
N LEU A 123 4.92 3.75 -0.20
CA LEU A 123 5.44 2.44 0.18
C LEU A 123 6.92 2.36 -0.18
N PHE A 124 7.73 1.85 0.75
CA PHE A 124 9.18 1.83 0.59
C PHE A 124 9.77 0.43 0.77
N PRO A 125 10.74 0.02 -0.07
CA PRO A 125 11.41 -1.26 0.08
C PRO A 125 12.64 -1.10 0.97
N LEU A 126 12.58 -1.54 2.23
CA LEU A 126 13.73 -1.46 3.16
C LEU A 126 14.40 -2.80 3.42
N TYR A 127 13.69 -3.91 3.33
CA TYR A 127 14.20 -5.21 3.75
C TYR A 127 13.81 -6.31 2.78
N GLN A 128 14.78 -6.82 2.03
CA GLN A 128 14.61 -8.00 1.18
C GLN A 128 15.56 -9.11 1.61
N PRO A 129 15.10 -10.14 2.34
CA PRO A 129 15.96 -11.25 2.78
C PRO A 129 16.72 -11.91 1.62
N ARG A 130 16.08 -11.98 0.44
CA ARG A 130 16.67 -12.62 -0.76
C ARG A 130 17.81 -11.81 -1.38
N ILE A 131 17.80 -10.48 -1.23
CA ILE A 131 18.86 -9.59 -1.73
C ILE A 131 19.88 -9.30 -0.64
N ALA A 132 19.54 -9.44 0.64
CA ALA A 132 20.51 -9.39 1.73
C ALA A 132 21.65 -10.41 1.57
N ALA A 133 21.43 -11.49 0.82
CA ALA A 133 22.44 -12.48 0.45
C ALA A 133 23.31 -12.06 -0.75
N LEU A 134 22.87 -11.09 -1.55
CA LEU A 134 23.69 -10.40 -2.55
C LEU A 134 24.42 -9.28 -1.81
N SER A 135 25.72 -9.12 -2.03
CA SER A 135 26.54 -8.13 -1.32
C SER A 135 26.06 -6.70 -1.64
N LEU A 136 25.10 -6.19 -0.87
CA LEU A 136 24.71 -4.78 -0.89
C LEU A 136 25.87 -3.94 -0.33
N ALA A 137 26.08 -2.74 -0.86
CA ALA A 137 27.10 -1.85 -0.31
C ALA A 137 26.62 -1.24 1.03
N VAL A 138 25.30 -1.11 1.21
CA VAL A 138 24.68 -0.82 2.51
C VAL A 138 24.16 -2.11 3.17
N PRO A 139 24.59 -2.46 4.40
CA PRO A 139 24.07 -3.63 5.10
C PRO A 139 22.54 -3.59 5.26
N PRO A 140 21.85 -4.74 5.18
CA PRO A 140 20.43 -4.82 5.50
C PRO A 140 20.17 -4.31 6.92
N PRO A 141 19.09 -3.54 7.14
CA PRO A 141 18.79 -3.01 8.45
C PRO A 141 18.36 -4.14 9.39
N LYS A 142 18.79 -4.06 10.65
CA LYS A 142 18.26 -4.93 11.69
C LYS A 142 16.90 -4.39 12.11
N LEU A 143 15.84 -5.13 11.76
CA LEU A 143 14.51 -4.89 12.30
C LEU A 143 14.47 -5.42 13.73
N LEU A 144 14.08 -4.56 14.66
CA LEU A 144 13.91 -4.86 16.07
C LEU A 144 12.44 -4.71 16.43
N ASP A 145 12.00 -5.48 17.42
CA ASP A 145 10.66 -5.34 17.97
C ASP A 145 10.51 -3.97 18.63
N GLU A 146 9.33 -3.37 18.46
CA GLU A 146 8.97 -2.11 19.11
C GLU A 146 7.99 -2.37 20.25
N HIS A 147 8.19 -1.66 21.35
CA HIS A 147 7.39 -1.78 22.57
C HIS A 147 6.99 -0.40 23.07
N ASP A 148 5.82 -0.32 23.70
CA ASP A 148 5.42 0.81 24.53
C ASP A 148 5.12 0.36 25.96
N ALA A 149 4.55 1.25 26.78
CA ALA A 149 4.18 0.93 28.17
C ALA A 149 3.13 -0.20 28.30
N ASN A 150 2.39 -0.49 27.22
CA ASN A 150 1.34 -1.51 27.19
C ASN A 150 1.82 -2.84 26.58
N GLY A 151 3.06 -2.91 26.09
CA GLY A 151 3.69 -4.13 25.58
C GLY A 151 4.16 -4.03 24.13
N PRO A 152 4.27 -5.16 23.40
CA PRO A 152 4.74 -5.17 22.04
C PRO A 152 3.76 -4.49 21.09
N LEU A 153 4.29 -3.82 20.07
CA LEU A 153 3.53 -3.16 19.03
C LEU A 153 3.58 -3.93 17.71
N ALA A 154 2.55 -3.77 16.87
CA ALA A 154 2.47 -4.27 15.50
C ALA A 154 3.29 -3.42 14.50
N GLN A 155 4.49 -3.02 14.92
CA GLN A 155 5.45 -2.25 14.11
C GLN A 155 6.86 -2.65 14.53
N ALA A 156 7.82 -2.46 13.63
CA ALA A 156 9.22 -2.67 13.94
C ALA A 156 9.94 -1.34 14.10
N GLN A 157 11.16 -1.38 14.63
CA GLN A 157 12.08 -0.25 14.61
C GLN A 157 13.39 -0.64 13.94
N CYS A 158 14.03 0.32 13.28
CA CYS A 158 15.40 0.18 12.80
C CYS A 158 16.14 1.51 12.93
N LYS A 159 17.47 1.43 12.92
CA LYS A 159 18.36 2.57 13.07
C LYS A 159 19.28 2.68 11.86
N PHE A 160 19.47 3.90 11.40
CA PHE A 160 20.45 4.28 10.39
C PHE A 160 21.37 5.37 10.94
N ASP A 161 22.51 5.56 10.29
CA ASP A 161 23.45 6.62 10.63
C ASP A 161 22.88 8.00 10.25
N SER A 162 22.26 8.09 9.07
CA SER A 162 21.68 9.32 8.53
C SER A 162 20.55 9.03 7.53
N PRO A 163 19.70 10.02 7.20
CA PRO A 163 18.71 9.90 6.12
C PRO A 163 19.32 9.53 4.77
N ARG A 164 20.58 9.90 4.53
CA ARG A 164 21.32 9.55 3.31
C ARG A 164 21.58 8.04 3.23
N GLN A 165 22.00 7.40 4.32
CA GLN A 165 22.23 5.95 4.33
C GLN A 165 20.95 5.17 4.03
N LEU A 166 19.82 5.61 4.57
CA LEU A 166 18.50 5.06 4.26
C LEU A 166 18.15 5.21 2.76
N ALA A 167 18.39 6.39 2.19
CA ALA A 167 18.17 6.65 0.77
C ALA A 167 19.04 5.77 -0.13
N ASP A 168 20.31 5.59 0.23
CA ASP A 168 21.25 4.75 -0.51
C ASP A 168 20.82 3.28 -0.49
N LEU A 169 20.41 2.75 0.69
CA LEU A 169 19.85 1.40 0.81
C LEU A 169 18.60 1.20 -0.08
N VAL A 170 17.68 2.16 -0.08
CA VAL A 170 16.45 2.09 -0.88
C VAL A 170 16.77 2.09 -2.36
N ARG A 171 17.71 2.94 -2.79
CA ARG A 171 18.18 2.99 -4.17
C ARG A 171 18.78 1.66 -4.62
N GLU A 172 19.65 1.09 -3.78
CA GLU A 172 20.27 -0.22 -4.02
C GLU A 172 19.23 -1.35 -4.02
N THR A 173 18.25 -1.31 -3.12
CA THR A 173 17.20 -2.33 -3.04
C THR A 173 16.35 -2.33 -4.30
N VAL A 174 15.88 -1.16 -4.75
CA VAL A 174 15.09 -1.06 -5.99
C VAL A 174 15.93 -1.49 -7.20
N SER A 175 17.16 -0.97 -7.31
CA SER A 175 18.04 -1.27 -8.43
C SER A 175 18.41 -2.74 -8.48
N GLY A 176 18.89 -3.30 -7.37
CA GLY A 176 19.26 -4.70 -7.22
C GLY A 176 18.08 -5.62 -7.54
N THR A 177 16.88 -5.29 -7.05
CA THR A 177 15.67 -6.06 -7.34
C THR A 177 15.37 -6.13 -8.83
N LEU A 178 15.41 -4.99 -9.52
CA LEU A 178 15.10 -4.92 -10.95
C LEU A 178 16.18 -5.54 -11.85
N HIS A 179 17.40 -5.72 -11.35
CA HIS A 179 18.46 -6.45 -12.06
C HIS A 179 18.39 -7.97 -11.87
N VAL A 180 17.62 -8.48 -10.91
CA VAL A 180 17.44 -9.93 -10.73
C VAL A 180 16.64 -10.49 -11.91
N PRO A 181 17.14 -11.52 -12.62
CA PRO A 181 16.40 -12.15 -13.70
C PRO A 181 15.01 -12.61 -13.27
N LYS A 182 13.98 -12.29 -14.07
CA LYS A 182 12.56 -12.62 -13.82
C LYS A 182 11.92 -11.93 -12.60
N ALA A 183 12.61 -10.98 -11.96
CA ALA A 183 12.03 -10.17 -10.88
C ALA A 183 11.38 -8.87 -11.38
N ASP A 184 11.63 -8.48 -12.63
CA ASP A 184 10.98 -7.32 -13.22
C ASP A 184 9.61 -7.67 -13.82
N TYR A 185 8.55 -7.24 -13.14
CA TYR A 185 7.16 -7.40 -13.54
C TYR A 185 6.59 -6.21 -14.32
N SER A 186 7.43 -5.27 -14.79
CA SER A 186 6.96 -4.00 -15.36
C SER A 186 5.98 -4.19 -16.52
N ASP A 187 6.24 -5.16 -17.40
CA ASP A 187 5.38 -5.47 -18.56
C ASP A 187 4.05 -6.08 -18.10
N SER A 188 4.09 -7.01 -17.14
CA SER A 188 2.87 -7.57 -16.56
C SER A 188 2.04 -6.50 -15.86
N ILE A 189 2.67 -5.55 -15.18
CA ILE A 189 1.96 -4.44 -14.53
C ILE A 189 1.38 -3.50 -15.58
N LEU A 190 2.08 -3.23 -16.68
CA LEU A 190 1.54 -2.41 -17.77
C LEU A 190 0.26 -3.02 -18.36
N GLN A 191 0.23 -4.34 -18.51
CA GLN A 191 -0.92 -5.06 -19.09
C GLN A 191 -2.13 -5.14 -18.16
N ARG A 192 -1.93 -5.44 -16.87
CA ARG A 192 -3.03 -5.77 -15.94
C ARG A 192 -2.99 -5.07 -14.57
N GLY A 193 -1.98 -4.25 -14.32
CA GLY A 193 -1.73 -3.66 -13.01
C GLY A 193 -1.19 -4.67 -12.00
N VAL A 194 -0.99 -4.22 -10.76
CA VAL A 194 -0.57 -5.09 -9.65
C VAL A 194 -1.77 -5.85 -9.11
N SER A 195 -1.77 -7.17 -9.28
CA SER A 195 -2.90 -8.04 -8.90
C SER A 195 -2.77 -8.58 -7.47
N GLU A 196 -1.59 -9.04 -7.08
CA GLU A 196 -1.38 -9.65 -5.77
C GLU A 196 -1.02 -8.61 -4.71
N PRO A 197 -1.57 -8.71 -3.48
CA PRO A 197 -1.32 -7.74 -2.42
C PRO A 197 0.14 -7.76 -1.93
N LEU A 198 0.68 -6.58 -1.64
CA LEU A 198 1.98 -6.42 -0.97
C LEU A 198 1.80 -6.56 0.54
N LEU A 199 2.70 -7.25 1.24
CA LEU A 199 2.70 -7.26 2.71
C LEU A 199 3.43 -6.03 3.22
N VAL A 200 2.74 -5.21 3.99
CA VAL A 200 3.24 -3.93 4.51
C VAL A 200 3.23 -3.95 6.03
N ILE A 201 4.36 -3.58 6.61
CA ILE A 201 4.49 -3.28 8.05
C ILE A 201 4.85 -1.82 8.24
N LEU A 202 4.59 -1.28 9.42
CA LEU A 202 5.05 0.05 9.81
C LEU A 202 6.40 -0.09 10.49
N VAL A 203 7.34 0.79 10.15
CA VAL A 203 8.69 0.78 10.74
C VAL A 203 9.04 2.16 11.23
N ARG A 204 9.37 2.29 12.51
CA ARG A 204 9.99 3.49 13.07
C ARG A 204 11.48 3.48 12.72
N VAL A 205 11.89 4.47 11.97
CA VAL A 205 13.27 4.72 11.56
C VAL A 205 13.85 5.83 12.42
N THR A 206 14.96 5.54 13.09
CA THR A 206 15.72 6.53 13.88
C THR A 206 17.09 6.77 13.27
N PHE A 207 17.67 7.95 13.51
CA PHE A 207 18.93 8.37 12.92
C PHE A 207 19.98 8.72 13.97
N ALA A 208 21.22 8.24 13.81
CA ALA A 208 22.32 8.52 14.73
C ALA A 208 22.83 9.98 14.65
N ASP A 209 22.61 10.66 13.52
CA ASP A 209 22.97 12.06 13.29
C ASP A 209 21.99 13.07 13.92
N ASN A 210 21.02 12.60 14.72
CA ASN A 210 19.93 13.38 15.33
C ASN A 210 18.93 13.97 14.33
N SER A 211 18.90 13.48 13.08
CA SER A 211 17.79 13.77 12.17
C SER A 211 16.46 13.29 12.77
N PRO A 212 15.33 13.93 12.43
CA PRO A 212 14.02 13.53 12.96
C PRO A 212 13.65 12.10 12.61
N ASP A 213 13.14 11.37 13.60
CA ASP A 213 12.58 10.03 13.43
C ASP A 213 11.42 10.03 12.44
N ARG A 214 11.23 8.90 11.75
CA ARG A 214 10.17 8.73 10.75
C ARG A 214 9.47 7.40 10.92
N VAL A 215 8.16 7.36 10.66
CA VAL A 215 7.43 6.10 10.56
C VAL A 215 7.12 5.84 9.09
N LEU A 216 7.68 4.77 8.54
CA LEU A 216 7.59 4.42 7.13
C LEU A 216 6.75 3.15 6.94
N PRO A 217 5.84 3.15 5.94
CA PRO A 217 5.22 1.93 5.44
C PRO A 217 6.22 1.13 4.59
N VAL A 218 6.65 -0.01 5.13
CA VAL A 218 7.69 -0.84 4.52
C VAL A 218 7.09 -2.08 3.92
N VAL A 219 7.40 -2.33 2.65
CA VAL A 219 7.04 -3.56 1.97
C VAL A 219 8.05 -4.64 2.36
N VAL A 220 7.56 -5.72 2.97
CA VAL A 220 8.38 -6.88 3.38
C VAL A 220 8.16 -8.10 2.50
N ASP A 221 7.00 -8.19 1.84
CA ASP A 221 6.75 -9.12 0.73
C ASP A 221 6.12 -8.38 -0.44
N GLY A 222 6.60 -8.68 -1.65
CA GLY A 222 6.23 -7.99 -2.88
C GLY A 222 7.15 -6.83 -3.29
N ILE A 223 8.40 -6.80 -2.82
CA ILE A 223 9.36 -5.74 -3.20
C ILE A 223 9.58 -5.69 -4.71
N SER A 224 9.72 -6.84 -5.39
CA SER A 224 9.77 -6.89 -6.85
C SER A 224 8.56 -6.27 -7.53
N ARG A 225 7.35 -6.49 -6.98
CA ARG A 225 6.12 -5.86 -7.49
C ARG A 225 6.12 -4.35 -7.23
N LEU A 226 6.58 -3.89 -6.07
CA LEU A 226 6.70 -2.46 -5.76
C LEU A 226 7.73 -1.75 -6.66
N SER A 227 8.93 -2.33 -6.82
CA SER A 227 9.99 -1.78 -7.67
C SER A 227 9.57 -1.72 -9.13
N SER A 228 8.92 -2.79 -9.63
CA SER A 228 8.36 -2.78 -10.99
C SER A 228 7.21 -1.80 -11.13
N ALA A 229 6.34 -1.63 -10.13
CA ALA A 229 5.29 -0.60 -10.16
C ALA A 229 5.89 0.81 -10.25
N ALA A 230 6.98 1.09 -9.52
CA ALA A 230 7.70 2.37 -9.64
C ALA A 230 8.29 2.57 -11.04
N LYS A 231 8.93 1.53 -11.61
CA LYS A 231 9.46 1.56 -12.98
C LYS A 231 8.35 1.76 -14.02
N THR A 232 7.25 1.01 -13.95
CA THR A 232 6.09 1.15 -14.84
C THR A 232 5.50 2.55 -14.74
N ARG A 233 5.19 3.06 -13.53
CA ARG A 233 4.58 4.38 -13.31
C ARG A 233 5.43 5.51 -13.88
N THR A 234 6.74 5.44 -13.68
CA THR A 234 7.66 6.50 -14.10
C THR A 234 8.06 6.42 -15.57
N GLY A 235 7.98 5.23 -16.18
CA GLY A 235 8.48 4.99 -17.54
C GLY A 235 10.00 5.15 -17.67
N LYS A 236 10.73 5.19 -16.54
CA LYS A 236 12.18 5.46 -16.50
C LYS A 236 12.99 4.17 -16.54
N SER A 237 14.30 4.33 -16.74
CA SER A 237 15.29 3.28 -16.52
C SER A 237 15.28 2.78 -15.07
N ILE A 238 15.95 1.67 -14.78
CA ILE A 238 16.06 1.13 -13.41
C ILE A 238 16.61 2.18 -12.44
N ALA A 239 17.69 2.87 -12.82
CA ALA A 239 18.27 3.94 -12.01
C ALA A 239 17.28 5.09 -11.79
N GLY A 240 16.60 5.54 -12.85
CA GLY A 240 15.62 6.62 -12.75
C GLY A 240 14.37 6.24 -11.91
N ALA A 241 13.99 4.97 -11.90
CA ALA A 241 12.92 4.46 -11.03
C ALA A 241 13.37 4.43 -9.57
N ALA A 242 14.60 3.98 -9.29
CA ALA A 242 15.19 3.99 -7.96
C ALA A 242 15.31 5.41 -7.40
N ASP A 243 15.78 6.37 -8.20
CA ASP A 243 15.86 7.77 -7.81
C ASP A 243 14.50 8.38 -7.53
N ALA A 244 13.46 8.02 -8.29
CA ALA A 244 12.10 8.48 -8.02
C ALA A 244 11.55 7.95 -6.68
N VAL A 245 11.85 6.69 -6.31
CA VAL A 245 11.47 6.14 -5.00
C VAL A 245 12.23 6.85 -3.87
N VAL A 246 13.52 7.14 -4.06
CA VAL A 246 14.32 7.91 -3.10
C VAL A 246 13.81 9.35 -2.95
N GLU A 247 13.42 9.99 -4.05
CA GLU A 247 12.84 11.33 -4.02
C GLU A 247 11.55 11.35 -3.20
N ASP A 248 10.66 10.37 -3.42
CA ASP A 248 9.43 10.22 -2.64
C ASP A 248 9.73 9.92 -1.16
N LEU A 249 10.74 9.09 -0.90
CA LEU A 249 11.19 8.76 0.45
C LEU A 249 11.69 9.99 1.19
N LEU A 250 12.49 10.86 0.58
CA LEU A 250 13.11 12.00 1.26
C LEU A 250 12.13 13.17 1.51
N ARG A 251 10.97 13.18 0.84
CA ARG A 251 9.92 14.17 1.09
C ARG A 251 9.26 13.96 2.45
N ASP A 252 8.86 15.06 3.09
CA ASP A 252 7.92 14.98 4.20
C ASP A 252 6.54 14.50 3.71
N ALA A 253 5.74 13.96 4.63
CA ALA A 253 4.47 13.34 4.29
C ALA A 253 3.46 14.29 3.62
N ASN A 254 3.45 15.58 3.97
CA ASN A 254 2.52 16.55 3.39
C ASN A 254 2.94 16.91 1.97
N SER A 255 4.23 17.14 1.74
CA SER A 255 4.78 17.40 0.41
C SER A 255 4.60 16.21 -0.53
N LEU A 256 4.81 14.99 -0.05
CA LEU A 256 4.56 13.78 -0.83
C LEU A 256 3.07 13.65 -1.20
N ARG A 257 2.17 13.86 -0.24
CA ARG A 257 0.72 13.78 -0.49
C ARG A 257 0.24 14.86 -1.47
N ARG A 258 0.80 16.06 -1.43
CA ARG A 258 0.53 17.10 -2.43
C ARG A 258 0.95 16.64 -3.82
N ALA A 259 2.14 16.06 -3.96
CA ALA A 259 2.63 15.57 -5.24
C ALA A 259 1.81 14.38 -5.79
N ILE A 260 1.29 13.52 -4.92
CA ILE A 260 0.33 12.48 -5.31
C ILE A 260 -0.97 13.12 -5.81
N ARG A 261 -1.48 14.14 -5.13
CA ARG A 261 -2.70 14.86 -5.56
C ARG A 261 -2.52 15.52 -6.93
N GLU A 262 -1.38 16.15 -7.16
CA GLU A 262 -1.04 16.75 -8.46
C GLU A 262 -0.94 15.69 -9.57
N GLU A 263 -0.33 14.53 -9.28
CA GLU A 263 -0.28 13.39 -10.21
C GLU A 263 -1.67 12.84 -10.53
N VAL A 264 -2.54 12.67 -9.52
CA VAL A 264 -3.93 12.22 -9.69
C VAL A 264 -4.73 13.20 -10.56
N ALA A 265 -4.62 14.50 -10.29
CA ALA A 265 -5.31 15.53 -11.07
C ALA A 265 -4.83 15.55 -12.53
N HIS A 266 -3.51 15.47 -12.74
CA HIS A 266 -2.92 15.40 -14.09
C HIS A 266 -3.37 14.13 -14.82
N TYR A 267 -3.31 12.98 -14.14
CA TYR A 267 -3.76 11.69 -14.66
C TYR A 267 -5.23 11.73 -15.07
N ASN A 268 -6.13 12.16 -14.19
CA ASN A 268 -7.57 12.17 -14.47
C ASN A 268 -7.92 13.13 -15.62
N SER A 269 -7.25 14.29 -15.70
CA SER A 269 -7.40 15.20 -16.84
C SER A 269 -6.90 14.58 -18.16
N ALA A 270 -5.78 13.85 -18.13
CA ALA A 270 -5.27 13.15 -19.32
C ALA A 270 -6.14 11.97 -19.72
N TYR A 271 -6.63 11.19 -18.76
CA TYR A 271 -7.53 10.05 -18.96
C TYR A 271 -8.81 10.47 -19.71
N GLN A 272 -9.38 11.62 -19.37
CA GLN A 272 -10.56 12.17 -20.07
C GLN A 272 -10.29 12.49 -21.54
N ARG A 273 -9.03 12.76 -21.92
CA ARG A 273 -8.63 13.02 -23.31
C ARG A 273 -8.30 11.76 -24.10
N GLY A 274 -8.09 10.62 -23.43
CA GLY A 274 -7.75 9.34 -24.06
C GLY A 274 -6.70 8.54 -23.29
N LEU A 275 -6.42 7.32 -23.75
CA LEU A 275 -5.47 6.40 -23.12
C LEU A 275 -4.11 6.42 -23.82
N SER A 276 -3.27 7.41 -23.50
CA SER A 276 -1.86 7.38 -23.90
C SER A 276 -1.05 6.37 -23.08
N ASP A 277 0.14 5.98 -23.55
CA ASP A 277 1.08 5.12 -22.82
C ASP A 277 1.32 5.61 -21.37
N GLN A 278 1.50 6.92 -21.17
CA GLN A 278 1.69 7.51 -19.83
C GLN A 278 0.44 7.35 -18.96
N VAL A 279 -0.77 7.50 -19.52
CA VAL A 279 -2.02 7.25 -18.79
C VAL A 279 -2.10 5.77 -18.40
N VAL A 280 -1.77 4.83 -19.30
CA VAL A 280 -1.77 3.41 -18.95
C VAL A 280 -0.78 3.12 -17.81
N ARG A 281 0.47 3.58 -17.94
CA ARG A 281 1.52 3.41 -16.92
C ARG A 281 1.09 3.88 -15.53
N VAL A 282 0.59 5.10 -15.43
CA VAL A 282 0.16 5.67 -14.15
C VAL A 282 -1.10 4.98 -13.65
N GLY A 283 -2.10 4.75 -14.50
CA GLY A 283 -3.36 4.13 -14.13
C GLY A 283 -3.22 2.70 -13.60
N GLN A 284 -2.20 1.96 -14.06
CA GLN A 284 -1.92 0.60 -13.61
C GLN A 284 -1.09 0.52 -12.33
N ALA A 285 -0.32 1.56 -12.02
CA ALA A 285 0.72 1.50 -11.00
C ALA A 285 0.64 2.58 -9.90
N ALA A 286 -0.26 3.58 -10.02
CA ALA A 286 -0.41 4.64 -9.01
C ALA A 286 -0.95 4.13 -7.67
N THR A 287 -1.73 3.04 -7.68
CA THR A 287 -2.23 2.38 -6.47
C THR A 287 -2.00 0.88 -6.55
N VAL A 288 -1.72 0.26 -5.40
CA VAL A 288 -1.47 -1.18 -5.28
C VAL A 288 -2.33 -1.79 -4.17
N PRO A 289 -2.77 -3.05 -4.32
CA PRO A 289 -3.36 -3.80 -3.21
C PRO A 289 -2.30 -4.07 -2.14
N VAL A 290 -2.67 -3.95 -0.87
CA VAL A 290 -1.80 -4.22 0.27
C VAL A 290 -2.52 -5.01 1.35
N ARG A 291 -1.76 -5.87 2.03
CA ARG A 291 -2.06 -6.42 3.35
C ARG A 291 -1.26 -5.61 4.37
N LEU A 292 -1.93 -4.70 5.05
CA LEU A 292 -1.29 -3.84 6.04
C LEU A 292 -1.43 -4.47 7.42
N VAL A 293 -0.29 -4.75 8.07
CA VAL A 293 -0.26 -5.18 9.46
C VAL A 293 -0.64 -4.02 10.36
N VAL A 294 -1.68 -4.22 11.18
CA VAL A 294 -2.22 -3.21 12.11
C VAL A 294 -2.31 -3.72 13.55
N GLY A 295 -2.15 -5.02 13.75
CA GLY A 295 -2.17 -5.66 15.05
C GLY A 295 -1.23 -6.85 15.14
N ALA A 296 -0.77 -7.16 16.34
CA ALA A 296 0.06 -8.31 16.65
C ALA A 296 -0.27 -8.80 18.05
N ARG A 297 -0.37 -10.12 18.22
CA ARG A 297 -0.61 -10.76 19.51
C ARG A 297 0.33 -11.95 19.67
N ASN A 298 1.05 -11.99 20.78
CA ASN A 298 1.87 -13.15 21.13
C ASN A 298 0.98 -14.34 21.49
N GLY A 299 1.40 -15.54 21.08
CA GLY A 299 0.69 -16.80 21.31
C GLY A 299 0.78 -17.30 22.75
N ASP A 300 1.66 -16.75 23.58
CA ASP A 300 1.87 -17.22 24.95
C ASP A 300 0.82 -16.66 25.92
N THR A 301 -0.34 -17.32 25.91
CA THR A 301 -1.15 -17.55 27.11
C THR A 301 -1.35 -19.05 27.29
N MET A 302 -0.25 -19.80 27.32
CA MET A 302 -0.23 -21.10 27.97
C MET A 302 0.54 -20.89 29.27
N GLU A 303 -0.18 -20.81 30.39
CA GLU A 303 0.40 -21.16 31.69
C GLU A 303 0.92 -22.59 31.56
N VAL A 304 2.22 -22.74 31.27
CA VAL A 304 2.91 -23.98 31.56
C VAL A 304 3.11 -23.96 33.08
N ASN A 305 2.15 -24.54 33.80
CA ASN A 305 2.39 -24.98 35.17
C ASN A 305 3.59 -25.93 35.12
N LEU A 306 4.75 -25.43 35.56
CA LEU A 306 5.88 -26.26 35.98
C LEU A 306 5.67 -26.65 37.44
#